data_AF-A0A9D4MRW1-F1
#
_entry.id   AF-A0A9D4MRW1-F1
#
_cell.length_a   1.000
_cell.length_b   1.000
_cell.length_c   1.000
_cell.angle_alpha   90.00
_cell.angle_beta   90.00
_cell.angle_gamma   90.00
#
_symmetry.space_group_name_H-M   'P 1'
#
loop_
_entity.id
_entity.type
_entity.pdbx_description
1 polymer ?
#
loop_
_entity_poly.entity_id
_entity_poly.type
_entity_poly.pdbx_seq_one_letter_code
_entity_poly.pdbx_strand_id
1 'polypeptide(L)'
;MNVYKRATEGFCDSDCSNFWIFAPVLVLMMMVSLMVETPSTLAILASMEENSRDISLGINEIMVQVIDLIPGPLITGAMFDSSCRLWNETSCPSSDGECLIYDNKTLSVRLGIFVIAFSALSGLFFLIASLFASRSNKSIDLVQSIERK
;
A
#
# COMPACT_ATOMS: atom_id res chain seq x y z
N MET A 1 49.01 4.37 -8.17
CA MET A 1 48.07 3.90 -7.12
C MET A 1 46.83 3.42 -7.85
N ASN A 2 46.80 2.14 -8.23
CA ASN A 2 45.75 1.59 -9.10
C ASN A 2 44.84 0.69 -8.26
N VAL A 3 43.61 1.15 -8.01
CA VAL A 3 42.59 0.37 -7.33
C VAL A 3 41.85 -0.45 -8.39
N TYR A 4 42.36 -1.64 -8.71
CA TYR A 4 41.60 -2.62 -9.46
C TYR A 4 40.60 -3.27 -8.51
N LYS A 5 39.31 -2.95 -8.62
CA LYS A 5 38.26 -3.65 -7.88
C LYS A 5 38.12 -5.05 -8.49
N ARG A 6 38.57 -6.07 -7.76
CA ARG A 6 38.43 -7.49 -8.16
C ARG A 6 37.05 -7.96 -7.68
N ALA A 7 36.20 -8.42 -8.59
CA ALA A 7 34.97 -9.09 -8.21
C ALA A 7 35.32 -10.46 -7.62
N THR A 8 34.80 -10.76 -6.43
CA THR A 8 34.95 -12.05 -5.76
C THR A 8 33.63 -12.81 -5.85
N GLU A 9 33.70 -14.12 -6.04
CA GLU A 9 32.52 -14.98 -5.93
C GLU A 9 31.94 -14.89 -4.52
N GLY A 10 30.64 -14.69 -4.41
CA GLY A 10 29.93 -14.48 -3.15
C GLY A 10 28.96 -13.30 -3.18
N PHE A 11 28.20 -13.12 -2.10
CA PHE A 11 27.31 -11.98 -1.96
C PHE A 11 28.09 -10.71 -1.63
N CYS A 12 27.68 -9.58 -2.22
CA CYS A 12 28.21 -8.27 -1.85
C CYS A 12 27.82 -7.94 -0.40
N ASP A 13 28.81 -7.60 0.41
CA ASP A 13 28.58 -7.11 1.77
C ASP A 13 27.77 -5.81 1.68
N SER A 14 26.56 -5.85 2.24
CA SER A 14 25.57 -4.78 2.11
C SER A 14 25.14 -4.34 3.50
N ASP A 15 25.59 -3.16 3.90
CA ASP A 15 25.21 -2.56 5.17
C ASP A 15 23.76 -2.04 5.09
N CYS A 16 22.82 -2.93 5.38
CA CYS A 16 21.38 -2.70 5.31
C CYS A 16 20.80 -2.25 6.66
N SER A 17 21.42 -1.26 7.33
CA SER A 17 20.94 -0.76 8.62
C SER A 17 19.47 -0.29 8.60
N ASN A 18 18.97 0.22 7.46
CA ASN A 18 17.59 0.70 7.35
C ASN A 18 16.54 -0.43 7.33
N PHE A 19 16.93 -1.66 7.03
CA PHE A 19 16.01 -2.79 6.96
C PHE A 19 15.31 -3.05 8.30
N TRP A 20 16.07 -2.97 9.39
CA TRP A 20 15.56 -3.19 10.74
C TRP A 20 14.53 -2.16 11.21
N ILE A 21 14.51 -0.98 10.59
CA ILE A 21 13.51 0.07 10.85
C ILE A 21 12.33 -0.09 9.88
N PHE A 22 12.61 -0.36 8.60
CA PHE A 22 11.61 -0.48 7.56
C PHE A 22 10.63 -1.65 7.82
N ALA A 23 11.14 -2.82 8.20
CA ALA A 23 10.32 -4.00 8.44
C ALA A 23 9.23 -3.82 9.52
N PRO A 24 9.54 -3.38 10.76
CA PRO A 24 8.52 -3.19 11.79
C PRO A 24 7.53 -2.07 11.43
N VAL A 25 7.98 -0.98 10.80
CA VAL A 25 7.08 0.09 10.36
C VAL A 25 6.07 -0.44 9.34
N LEU A 26 6.52 -1.25 8.38
CA LEU A 26 5.65 -1.84 7.37
C LEU A 26 4.61 -2.78 8.00
N VAL A 27 5.01 -3.63 8.95
CA VAL A 27 4.08 -4.51 9.68
C VAL A 27 3.05 -3.71 10.45
N LEU A 28 3.46 -2.68 11.17
CA LEU A 28 2.54 -1.82 11.93
C LEU A 28 1.52 -1.14 11.01
N MET A 29 1.97 -0.63 9.85
CA MET A 29 1.06 -0.03 8.86
C MET A 29 0.05 -1.04 8.33
N MET A 30 0.48 -2.27 8.02
CA MET A 30 -0.43 -3.34 7.58
C MET A 30 -1.48 -3.69 8.65
N MET A 31 -1.06 -3.77 9.92
CA MET A 31 -2.01 -4.02 11.02
C MET A 31 -3.07 -2.91 11.12
N VAL A 32 -2.68 -1.65 10.98
CA VAL A 32 -3.60 -0.51 11.00
C VAL A 32 -4.60 -0.59 9.85
N SER A 33 -4.16 -0.94 8.63
CA SER A 33 -5.06 -1.10 7.48
C SER A 33 -6.15 -2.15 7.74
N LEU A 34 -5.78 -3.32 8.26
CA LEU A 34 -6.73 -4.39 8.58
C LEU A 34 -7.76 -3.96 9.64
N MET A 35 -7.32 -3.15 10.62
CA MET A 35 -8.21 -2.58 11.63
C MET A 35 -9.21 -1.57 11.07
N VAL A 36 -8.90 -0.89 9.96
CA VAL A 36 -9.80 0.08 9.29
C VAL A 36 -10.75 -0.62 8.32
N GLU A 37 -10.30 -1.68 7.65
CA GLU A 37 -11.12 -2.46 6.71
C GLU A 37 -12.26 -3.21 7.41
N THR A 38 -12.00 -3.74 8.60
CA THR A 38 -12.99 -4.49 9.40
C THR A 38 -14.25 -3.66 9.73
N PRO A 39 -14.18 -2.46 10.34
CA PRO A 39 -15.36 -1.66 10.61
C PRO A 39 -16.03 -1.13 9.34
N SER A 40 -15.26 -0.92 8.27
CA SER A 40 -15.80 -0.45 6.98
C SER A 40 -16.68 -1.51 6.31
N THR A 41 -16.21 -2.76 6.27
CA THR A 41 -17.00 -3.90 5.79
C THR A 41 -18.22 -4.16 6.68
N LEU A 42 -18.09 -4.05 8.01
CA LEU A 42 -19.23 -4.14 8.93
C LEU A 42 -20.27 -3.03 8.71
N ALA A 43 -19.85 -1.81 8.36
CA ALA A 43 -20.78 -0.72 8.04
C ALA A 43 -21.55 -0.98 6.73
N ILE A 44 -20.87 -1.49 5.70
CA ILE A 44 -21.52 -1.92 4.45
C ILE A 44 -22.56 -2.99 4.76
N LEU A 45 -22.17 -4.01 5.52
CA LEU A 45 -23.08 -5.07 5.97
C LEU A 45 -24.32 -4.51 6.67
N ALA A 46 -24.16 -3.54 7.57
CA ALA A 46 -25.26 -2.96 8.35
C ALA A 46 -26.27 -2.15 7.50
N SER A 47 -25.89 -1.73 6.29
CA SER A 47 -26.73 -0.92 5.40
C SER A 47 -27.46 -1.70 4.31
N MET A 48 -27.22 -3.01 4.22
CA MET A 48 -27.74 -3.88 3.16
C MET A 48 -28.79 -4.86 3.70
N GLU A 49 -29.68 -5.30 2.82
CA GLU A 49 -30.65 -6.36 3.09
C GLU A 49 -29.94 -7.73 3.15
N GLU A 50 -30.44 -8.66 3.99
CA GLU A 50 -29.75 -9.94 4.26
C GLU A 50 -29.52 -10.79 2.99
N ASN A 51 -30.41 -10.69 2.01
CA ASN A 51 -30.39 -11.51 0.79
C ASN A 51 -29.41 -11.03 -0.30
N SER A 52 -28.87 -9.81 -0.19
CA SER A 52 -27.94 -9.23 -1.19
C SER A 52 -26.55 -8.90 -0.62
N ARG A 53 -26.35 -9.24 0.65
CA ARG A 53 -25.23 -8.79 1.47
C ARG A 53 -23.87 -9.36 1.03
N ASP A 54 -23.83 -10.64 0.70
CA ASP A 54 -22.66 -11.36 0.21
C ASP A 54 -22.25 -10.88 -1.19
N ILE A 55 -23.23 -10.63 -2.08
CA ILE A 55 -23.00 -10.06 -3.41
C ILE A 55 -22.39 -8.66 -3.30
N SER A 56 -22.95 -7.80 -2.45
CA SER A 56 -22.43 -6.44 -2.24
C SER A 56 -21.01 -6.44 -1.69
N LEU A 57 -20.71 -7.30 -0.72
CA LEU A 57 -19.35 -7.44 -0.19
C LEU A 57 -18.37 -7.92 -1.27
N GLY A 58 -18.76 -8.94 -2.05
CA GLY A 58 -17.93 -9.45 -3.14
C GLY A 58 -17.61 -8.38 -4.18
N ILE A 59 -18.61 -7.59 -4.59
CA ILE A 59 -18.41 -6.49 -5.55
C ILE A 59 -17.51 -5.40 -4.97
N ASN A 60 -17.74 -5.00 -3.71
CA ASN A 60 -16.93 -3.98 -3.05
C ASN A 60 -15.46 -4.42 -2.97
N GLU A 61 -15.22 -5.66 -2.57
CA GLU A 61 -13.87 -6.21 -2.45
C GLU A 61 -13.18 -6.32 -3.81
N ILE A 62 -13.87 -6.80 -4.84
CA ILE A 62 -13.31 -6.88 -6.19
C ILE A 62 -12.97 -5.48 -6.72
N MET A 63 -13.83 -4.49 -6.49
CA MET A 63 -13.58 -3.13 -6.94
C MET A 63 -12.34 -2.53 -6.28
N VAL A 64 -12.19 -2.70 -4.97
CA VAL A 64 -11.00 -2.27 -4.23
C VAL A 64 -9.76 -2.98 -4.74
N GLN A 65 -9.80 -4.31 -4.89
CA GLN A 65 -8.67 -5.09 -5.38
C GLN A 65 -8.27 -4.70 -6.81
N VAL A 66 -9.19 -4.43 -7.72
CA VAL A 66 -8.86 -3.96 -9.08
C VAL A 66 -8.15 -2.61 -9.02
N ILE A 67 -8.60 -1.72 -8.14
CA ILE A 67 -8.00 -0.40 -7.94
C ILE A 67 -6.65 -0.48 -7.23
N ASP A 68 -6.38 -1.48 -6.39
CA ASP A 68 -5.10 -1.57 -5.66
C ASP A 68 -4.08 -2.46 -6.38
N LEU A 69 -4.53 -3.60 -6.91
CA LEU A 69 -3.67 -4.62 -7.52
C LEU A 69 -3.15 -4.22 -8.91
N ILE A 70 -3.80 -3.28 -9.61
CA ILE A 70 -3.28 -2.79 -10.90
C ILE A 70 -2.21 -1.71 -10.69
N PRO A 71 -2.47 -0.60 -9.98
CA PRO A 71 -1.46 0.44 -9.79
C PRO A 71 -0.40 0.04 -8.78
N GLY A 72 -0.69 -0.81 -7.79
CA GLY A 72 0.28 -1.22 -6.78
C GLY A 72 1.54 -1.83 -7.39
N PRO A 73 1.46 -3.00 -8.05
CA PRO A 73 2.57 -3.65 -8.73
C PRO A 73 3.19 -2.81 -9.84
N LEU A 74 2.39 -2.04 -10.59
CA LEU A 74 2.89 -1.19 -11.67
C LEU A 74 3.78 -0.07 -11.12
N ILE A 75 3.32 0.65 -10.09
CA ILE A 75 4.07 1.74 -9.47
C ILE A 75 5.28 1.18 -8.73
N THR A 76 5.11 0.14 -7.92
CA THR A 76 6.25 -0.45 -7.22
C THR A 76 7.26 -1.01 -8.22
N GLY A 77 6.81 -1.65 -9.30
CA GLY A 77 7.67 -2.13 -10.38
C GLY A 77 8.50 -1.01 -10.99
N ALA A 78 7.86 0.12 -11.34
CA ALA A 78 8.58 1.30 -11.83
C ALA A 78 9.56 1.88 -10.78
N MET A 79 9.27 1.76 -9.48
CA MET A 79 10.20 2.16 -8.42
C MET A 79 11.42 1.23 -8.33
N PHE A 80 11.25 -0.07 -8.55
CA PHE A 80 12.36 -1.03 -8.65
C PHE A 80 13.22 -0.72 -9.87
N ASP A 81 12.61 -0.58 -11.04
CA ASP A 81 13.33 -0.31 -12.29
C ASP A 81 14.12 1.01 -12.23
N SER A 82 13.51 2.06 -11.66
CA SER A 82 14.17 3.36 -11.47
C SER A 82 15.26 3.38 -10.38
N SER A 83 15.38 2.30 -9.59
CA SER A 83 16.44 2.13 -8.59
C SER A 83 17.54 1.20 -9.09
N CYS A 84 17.49 0.77 -10.35
CA CYS A 84 18.51 -0.05 -10.96
C CYS A 84 19.84 0.71 -11.08
N ARG A 85 20.91 0.10 -10.58
CA ARG A 85 22.27 0.64 -10.64
C ARG A 85 23.11 -0.02 -11.73
N LEU A 86 22.84 -1.29 -12.02
CA LEU A 86 23.55 -2.06 -13.05
C LEU A 86 22.55 -2.90 -13.83
N TRP A 87 22.42 -2.59 -15.12
CA TRP A 87 21.62 -3.36 -16.07
C TRP A 87 22.41 -4.57 -16.57
N ASN A 88 21.72 -5.69 -16.77
CA ASN A 88 22.27 -6.82 -17.50
C ASN A 88 22.26 -6.49 -19.00
N GLU A 89 23.42 -6.18 -19.54
CA GLU A 89 23.60 -5.93 -20.97
C GLU A 89 23.49 -7.25 -21.72
N THR A 90 22.35 -7.49 -22.37
CA THR A 90 22.12 -8.71 -23.15
C THR A 90 22.93 -8.64 -24.46
N SER A 91 23.24 -9.78 -25.06
CA SER A 91 23.94 -9.88 -26.35
C SER A 91 23.21 -9.22 -27.53
N CYS A 92 21.97 -8.75 -27.32
CA CYS A 92 21.15 -8.04 -28.29
C CYS A 92 21.24 -6.52 -28.03
N PRO A 93 21.69 -5.72 -29.02
CA PRO A 93 22.03 -4.29 -28.86
C PRO A 93 20.84 -3.33 -28.68
N SER A 94 19.64 -3.83 -28.35
CA SER A 94 18.40 -3.02 -28.37
C SER A 94 17.39 -3.36 -27.26
N SER A 95 17.77 -4.20 -26.30
CA SER A 95 16.93 -4.53 -25.15
C SER A 95 17.77 -4.43 -23.88
N ASP A 96 17.44 -3.45 -23.04
CA ASP A 96 17.87 -3.47 -21.64
C ASP A 96 17.38 -4.80 -21.03
N GLY A 97 18.28 -5.57 -20.43
CA GLY A 97 17.95 -6.84 -19.79
C GLY A 97 17.35 -6.64 -18.39
N GLU A 98 17.43 -7.66 -17.54
CA GLU A 98 17.06 -7.53 -16.13
C GLU A 98 18.09 -6.71 -15.34
N CYS A 99 17.69 -6.12 -14.21
CA CYS A 99 18.63 -5.41 -13.34
C CYS A 99 19.42 -6.39 -12.45
N LEU A 100 20.75 -6.25 -12.43
CA LEU A 100 21.64 -7.10 -11.63
C LEU A 100 21.80 -6.58 -10.19
N ILE A 101 21.83 -5.26 -10.02
CA ILE A 101 22.08 -4.62 -8.71
C ILE A 101 21.16 -3.42 -8.53
N TYR A 102 20.34 -3.45 -7.48
CA TYR A 102 19.47 -2.36 -7.06
C TYR A 102 20.10 -1.53 -5.94
N ASP A 103 19.83 -0.22 -5.93
CA ASP A 103 20.17 0.64 -4.80
C ASP A 103 19.11 0.54 -3.69
N ASN A 104 19.39 -0.30 -2.69
CA ASN A 104 18.52 -0.56 -1.54
C ASN A 104 18.16 0.70 -0.75
N LYS A 105 19.06 1.70 -0.66
CA LYS A 105 18.82 2.90 0.14
C LYS A 105 17.78 3.79 -0.54
N THR A 106 17.98 4.04 -1.83
CA THR A 106 17.05 4.83 -2.65
C THR A 106 15.70 4.15 -2.76
N LEU A 107 15.70 2.82 -2.96
CA LEU A 107 14.49 2.01 -3.05
C LEU A 107 13.67 2.05 -1.75
N SER A 108 14.30 1.81 -0.60
CA SER A 108 13.62 1.82 0.70
C SER A 108 12.99 3.18 1.02
N VAL A 109 13.67 4.28 0.71
CA VAL A 109 13.13 5.64 0.91
C VAL A 109 11.95 5.91 -0.03
N ARG A 110 12.04 5.54 -1.31
CA ARG A 110 10.94 5.73 -2.27
C ARG A 110 9.69 4.94 -1.89
N LEU A 111 9.87 3.66 -1.55
CA LEU A 111 8.77 2.82 -1.07
C LEU A 111 8.18 3.34 0.23
N GLY A 112 9.02 3.78 1.17
CA GLY A 112 8.58 4.37 2.44
C GLY A 112 7.74 5.63 2.24
N ILE A 113 8.20 6.57 1.41
CA ILE A 113 7.45 7.80 1.08
C ILE A 113 6.11 7.46 0.43
N PHE A 114 6.10 6.51 -0.51
CA PHE A 114 4.88 6.08 -1.17
C PHE A 114 3.85 5.51 -0.19
N VAL A 115 4.27 4.60 0.70
CA VAL A 115 3.40 4.00 1.71
C VAL A 115 2.87 5.07 2.69
N ILE A 116 3.74 5.98 3.16
CA ILE A 116 3.33 7.05 4.08
C ILE A 116 2.35 8.01 3.40
N ALA A 117 2.61 8.40 2.15
CA ALA A 117 1.72 9.31 1.41
C ALA A 117 0.35 8.68 1.17
N PHE A 118 0.31 7.41 0.75
CA PHE A 118 -0.92 6.67 0.55
C PHE A 118 -1.70 6.49 1.87
N SER A 119 -1.00 6.11 2.94
CA SER A 119 -1.59 5.96 4.28
C SER A 119 -2.14 7.28 4.82
N ALA A 120 -1.41 8.40 4.63
CA ALA A 120 -1.88 9.71 5.05
C ALA A 120 -3.12 10.18 4.26
N LEU A 121 -3.15 9.92 2.95
CA LEU A 121 -4.29 10.24 2.11
C LEU A 121 -5.52 9.41 2.50
N SER A 122 -5.35 8.10 2.69
CA SER A 122 -6.40 7.20 3.17
C SER A 122 -6.91 7.61 4.55
N GLY A 123 -6.01 7.92 5.48
CA GLY A 123 -6.34 8.43 6.81
C GLY A 123 -7.15 9.72 6.75
N LEU A 124 -6.80 10.66 5.85
CA LEU A 124 -7.56 11.90 5.67
C LEU A 124 -8.98 11.63 5.16
N PHE A 125 -9.13 10.76 4.15
CA PHE A 125 -10.45 10.36 3.66
C PHE A 125 -11.29 9.67 4.74
N PHE A 126 -10.69 8.77 5.51
CA PHE A 126 -11.37 8.09 6.61
C PHE A 126 -11.80 9.08 7.70
N LEU A 127 -10.96 10.05 8.08
CA LEU A 127 -11.32 11.09 9.03
C LEU A 127 -12.51 11.92 8.53
N ILE A 128 -12.49 12.35 7.27
CA ILE A 128 -13.60 13.10 6.66
C ILE A 128 -14.89 12.25 6.67
N ALA A 129 -14.81 10.99 6.26
CA ALA A 129 -15.93 10.06 6.26
C ALA A 129 -16.48 9.84 7.68
N SER A 130 -15.62 9.69 8.69
CA SER A 130 -16.01 9.51 10.09
C SER A 130 -16.74 10.74 10.66
N LEU A 131 -16.31 11.94 10.28
CA LEU A 131 -16.98 13.19 10.67
C LEU A 131 -18.37 13.29 10.02
N PHE A 132 -18.48 12.91 8.74
CA PHE A 132 -19.76 12.88 8.04
C PHE A 132 -20.71 11.83 8.63
N ALA A 133 -20.22 10.61 8.89
CA ALA A 133 -20.99 9.54 9.52
C ALA A 133 -21.47 9.94 10.94
N SER A 134 -20.61 10.60 11.72
CA SER A 134 -20.99 11.11 13.05
C SER A 134 -22.10 12.16 12.99
N ARG A 135 -22.11 12.99 11.93
CA ARG A 135 -23.21 13.95 11.70
C ARG A 135 -24.50 13.25 11.29
N SER A 136 -24.40 12.23 10.42
CA SER A 136 -25.53 11.43 9.98
C SER A 136 -26.18 10.66 11.14
N ASN A 137 -25.40 9.96 11.96
CA ASN A 137 -25.90 9.24 13.14
C ASN A 137 -26.65 10.17 14.10
N LYS A 138 -26.10 11.37 14.36
CA LYS A 138 -26.78 12.36 15.20
C LYS A 138 -28.13 12.80 14.61
N SER A 139 -28.27 12.84 13.29
CA SER A 139 -29.54 13.16 12.63
C SER A 139 -30.56 12.00 12.70
N ILE A 140 -30.09 10.75 12.60
CA ILE A 140 -30.93 9.54 12.74
C ILE A 140 -31.45 9.41 14.18
N ASP A 141 -30.58 9.61 15.18
CA ASP A 141 -30.96 9.59 16.60
C ASP A 141 -32.02 10.65 16.93
N LEU A 142 -31.95 11.82 16.29
CA LEU A 142 -32.96 12.88 16.41
C LEU A 142 -34.31 12.46 15.79
N VAL A 143 -34.29 11.84 14.60
CA VAL A 143 -35.52 11.36 13.94
C VAL A 143 -36.20 10.27 14.76
N GLN A 144 -35.45 9.30 15.30
CA GLN A 144 -35.99 8.27 16.19
C GLN A 144 -36.49 8.82 17.54
N SER A 145 -35.93 9.94 18.01
CA SER A 145 -36.47 10.64 19.19
C SER A 145 -37.77 11.38 18.92
N ILE A 146 -38.03 11.81 17.68
CA ILE A 146 -39.29 12.45 17.27
C ILE A 146 -40.36 11.38 17.02
N GLU A 147 -40.03 10.29 16.33
CA GLU A 147 -40.94 9.17 16.08
C GLU A 147 -41.43 8.46 17.36
N ARG A 148 -40.63 8.49 18.44
CA ARG A 148 -41.02 7.90 19.73
C ARG A 148 -41.96 8.75 20.59
N LYS A 149 -42.35 9.95 20.14
CA LYS A 149 -43.19 10.89 20.90
C LYS A 149 -44.52 11.13 20.21
#